data_AF-A0A7C8CVC2-F1
#
_entry.id   AF-A0A7C8CVC2-F1
#
_cell.length_a   1.000
_cell.length_b   1.000
_cell.length_c   1.000
_cell.angle_alpha   90.00
_cell.angle_beta   90.00
_cell.angle_gamma   90.00
#
_symmetry.space_group_name_H-M   'P 1'
#
loop_
_entity.id
_entity.type
_entity.pdbx_description
1 polymer ?
#
loop_
_entity_poly.entity_id
_entity_poly.type
_entity_poly.pdbx_seq_one_letter_code
_entity_poly.pdbx_strand_id
1 'polypeptide(L)'
;MSTQDLICALLCASCFACLGATPQRVARAPVTATLSNPSRAWELVQDGKVLGTLVEFEELYGGRRFFSVRNADQQELGLVDEHGRAWRFVPHARDSEWLGSGTIFEGARRILGTSRKLAVFEVDLETLARP
;
A
#
# COMPACT_ATOMS: atom_id res chain seq x y z
N MET A 1 -63.01 -16.10 -5.90
CA MET A 1 -61.75 -16.38 -5.19
C MET A 1 -60.64 -16.27 -6.21
N SER A 2 -59.78 -15.26 -6.01
CA SER A 2 -58.87 -14.70 -7.02
C SER A 2 -57.55 -15.46 -7.07
N THR A 3 -57.01 -15.67 -8.27
CA THR A 3 -55.74 -16.36 -8.56
C THR A 3 -54.47 -15.62 -8.08
N GLN A 4 -54.62 -14.54 -7.31
CA GLN A 4 -53.52 -13.72 -6.80
C GLN A 4 -52.87 -14.27 -5.53
N ASP A 5 -53.54 -15.14 -4.77
CA ASP A 5 -53.02 -15.62 -3.49
C ASP A 5 -51.95 -16.73 -3.61
N LEU A 6 -51.77 -17.32 -4.79
CA LEU A 6 -50.83 -18.43 -4.99
C LEU A 6 -49.41 -18.01 -5.40
N ILE A 7 -49.22 -16.78 -5.88
CA ILE A 7 -47.92 -16.31 -6.41
C ILE A 7 -47.00 -15.80 -5.27
N CYS A 8 -47.57 -15.41 -4.13
CA CYS A 8 -46.80 -14.83 -3.02
C CYS A 8 -45.96 -15.86 -2.24
N ALA A 9 -46.29 -17.15 -2.33
CA ALA A 9 -45.58 -18.19 -1.57
C ALA A 9 -44.26 -18.66 -2.22
N LEU A 10 -44.03 -18.37 -3.50
CA LEU A 10 -42.88 -18.91 -4.26
C LEU A 10 -41.62 -18.01 -4.23
N LEU A 11 -41.70 -16.78 -3.71
CA LEU A 11 -40.58 -15.83 -3.69
C LEU A 11 -39.74 -15.84 -2.40
N CYS A 12 -40.12 -16.57 -1.36
CA CYS A 12 -39.39 -16.60 -0.08
C CYS A 12 -38.29 -17.67 0.01
N ALA A 13 -38.10 -18.53 -1.01
CA ALA A 13 -37.21 -19.68 -0.92
C ALA A 13 -35.74 -19.41 -1.35
N SER A 14 -35.40 -18.24 -1.91
CA SER A 14 -34.07 -17.98 -2.46
C SER A 14 -33.08 -17.28 -1.51
N CYS A 15 -33.45 -17.00 -0.26
CA CYS A 15 -32.58 -16.30 0.71
C CYS A 15 -31.70 -17.22 1.58
N PHE A 16 -31.72 -18.55 1.39
CA PHE A 16 -31.13 -19.50 2.35
C PHE A 16 -29.85 -20.21 1.89
N ALA A 17 -29.13 -19.66 0.92
CA ALA A 17 -27.81 -20.17 0.51
C ALA A 17 -26.66 -19.22 0.92
N CYS A 18 -26.73 -18.63 2.12
CA CYS A 18 -25.52 -18.18 2.81
C CYS A 18 -24.83 -19.45 3.36
N LEU A 19 -24.22 -20.22 2.45
CA LEU A 19 -23.37 -21.35 2.82
C LEU A 19 -22.23 -20.76 3.67
N GLY A 20 -22.32 -20.97 4.98
CA GLY A 20 -21.32 -20.50 5.94
C GLY A 20 -19.97 -21.09 5.56
N ALA A 21 -19.15 -20.30 4.87
CA ALA A 21 -17.76 -20.65 4.67
C ALA A 21 -17.11 -20.65 6.05
N THR A 22 -16.95 -21.83 6.64
CA THR A 22 -16.16 -21.99 7.85
C THR A 22 -14.76 -21.47 7.52
N PRO A 23 -14.25 -20.43 8.20
CA PRO A 23 -12.92 -19.95 7.94
C PRO A 23 -11.95 -21.09 8.23
N GLN A 24 -11.35 -21.64 7.18
CA GLN A 24 -10.32 -22.66 7.33
C GLN A 24 -9.15 -21.97 8.04
N ARG A 25 -9.04 -22.20 9.36
CA ARG A 25 -7.89 -21.78 10.16
C ARG A 25 -6.70 -22.60 9.67
N VAL A 26 -6.06 -22.12 8.61
CA VAL A 26 -4.73 -22.59 8.23
C VAL A 26 -3.84 -22.22 9.40
N ALA A 27 -3.24 -23.21 10.06
CA ALA A 27 -2.23 -22.98 11.08
C ALA A 27 -1.07 -22.22 10.41
N ARG A 28 -1.08 -20.89 10.52
CA ARG A 28 0.03 -20.05 10.08
C ARG A 28 1.13 -20.19 11.12
N ALA A 29 2.35 -20.37 10.64
CA ALA A 29 3.53 -20.18 11.48
C ALA A 29 3.42 -18.82 12.19
N PRO A 30 3.91 -18.70 13.44
CA PRO A 30 3.89 -17.43 14.15
C PRO A 30 4.56 -16.36 13.28
N VAL A 31 3.80 -15.31 12.95
CA VAL A 31 4.31 -14.14 12.25
C VAL A 31 4.79 -13.17 13.31
N THR A 32 6.10 -12.97 13.41
CA THR A 32 6.67 -11.92 14.26
C THR A 32 6.55 -10.59 13.51
N ALA A 33 5.88 -9.61 14.10
CA ALA A 33 5.81 -8.27 13.54
C ALA A 33 7.20 -7.63 13.60
N THR A 34 7.71 -7.18 12.45
CA THR A 34 8.87 -6.29 12.41
C THR A 34 8.42 -4.89 12.81
N LEU A 35 9.10 -4.29 13.79
CA LEU A 35 8.89 -2.90 14.20
C LEU A 35 9.94 -1.99 13.56
N SER A 36 9.48 -0.88 13.00
CA SER A 36 10.33 0.13 12.36
C SER A 36 9.89 1.53 12.72
N ASN A 37 10.84 2.44 12.92
CA ASN A 37 10.57 3.84 13.18
C ASN A 37 10.86 4.68 11.93
N PRO A 38 10.01 5.67 11.58
CA PRO A 38 10.37 6.64 10.57
C PRO A 38 11.54 7.50 11.10
N SER A 39 12.58 7.68 10.30
CA SER A 39 13.76 8.46 10.67
C SER A 39 13.88 9.76 9.90
N ARG A 40 13.50 9.78 8.62
CA ARG A 40 13.59 10.95 7.73
C ARG A 40 12.48 10.92 6.69
N ALA A 41 12.14 12.09 6.14
CA ALA A 41 11.22 12.15 5.03
C ALA A 41 11.51 13.28 4.04
N TRP A 42 11.04 13.09 2.82
CA TRP A 42 11.21 14.06 1.72
C TRP A 42 9.92 14.21 0.93
N GLU A 43 9.60 15.45 0.57
CA GLU A 43 8.65 15.74 -0.49
C GLU A 43 9.30 15.60 -1.85
N LEU A 44 8.55 14.98 -2.78
CA LEU A 44 8.96 14.74 -4.15
C LEU A 44 8.14 15.64 -5.07
N VAL A 45 8.79 16.69 -5.59
CA VAL A 45 8.11 17.79 -6.29
C VAL A 45 8.45 17.78 -7.78
N GLN A 46 7.44 18.00 -8.62
CA GLN A 46 7.56 18.17 -10.06
C GLN A 46 6.70 19.34 -10.52
N ASP A 47 7.29 20.27 -11.27
CA ASP A 47 6.61 21.46 -11.79
C ASP A 47 5.86 22.26 -10.70
N GLY A 48 6.45 22.37 -9.51
CA GLY A 48 5.84 23.06 -8.37
C GLY A 48 4.72 22.28 -7.66
N LYS A 49 4.41 21.06 -8.08
CA LYS A 49 3.42 20.18 -7.44
C LYS A 49 4.09 19.04 -6.69
N VAL A 50 3.67 18.79 -5.45
CA VAL A 50 4.04 17.58 -4.70
C VAL A 50 3.38 16.38 -5.38
N LEU A 51 4.19 15.46 -5.89
CA LEU A 51 3.70 14.19 -6.46
C LEU A 51 3.57 13.10 -5.40
N GLY A 52 4.36 13.20 -4.33
CA GLY A 52 4.37 12.22 -3.27
C GLY A 52 5.43 12.51 -2.22
N THR A 53 5.58 11.55 -1.31
CA THR A 53 6.51 11.63 -0.19
C THR A 53 7.35 10.35 -0.14
N LEU A 54 8.62 10.49 0.21
CA LEU A 54 9.52 9.40 0.53
C LEU A 54 9.75 9.40 2.04
N VAL A 55 9.61 8.27 2.72
CA VAL A 55 9.86 8.16 4.16
C VAL A 55 10.85 7.04 4.42
N GLU A 56 11.99 7.36 5.03
CA GLU A 56 12.97 6.38 5.50
C GLU A 56 12.50 5.77 6.81
N PHE A 57 12.57 4.43 6.88
CA PHE A 57 12.29 3.65 8.06
C PHE A 57 13.52 2.84 8.47
N GLU A 58 13.77 2.80 9.76
CA GLU A 58 14.83 1.99 10.37
C GLU A 58 14.19 0.89 11.22
N GLU A 59 14.57 -0.36 10.97
CA GLU A 59 14.12 -1.51 11.76
C GLU A 59 14.79 -1.52 13.13
N LEU A 60 13.98 -1.62 14.20
CA LEU A 60 14.45 -1.52 15.58
C LEU A 60 15.45 -2.61 15.99
N TYR A 61 15.28 -3.83 15.47
CA TYR A 61 16.05 -5.01 15.91
C TYR A 61 16.94 -5.62 14.83
N GLY A 62 16.74 -5.23 13.56
CA GLY A 62 17.47 -5.78 12.42
C GLY A 62 18.42 -4.79 11.76
N GLY A 63 18.34 -3.50 12.08
CA GLY A 63 19.17 -2.45 11.49
C GLY A 63 18.94 -2.21 9.99
N ARG A 64 18.01 -2.94 9.38
CA ARG A 64 17.65 -2.78 7.97
C ARG A 64 16.96 -1.45 7.79
N ARG A 65 17.22 -0.84 6.63
CA ARG A 65 16.55 0.39 6.20
C ARG A 65 15.73 0.14 4.96
N PHE A 66 14.59 0.80 4.89
CA PHE A 66 13.76 0.82 3.70
C PHE A 66 13.06 2.18 3.59
N PHE A 67 12.58 2.46 2.40
CA PHE A 67 12.00 3.74 2.05
C PHE A 67 10.59 3.50 1.50
N SER A 68 9.59 3.99 2.23
CA SER A 68 8.18 4.00 1.81
C SER A 68 7.95 5.14 0.83
N VAL A 69 7.40 4.84 -0.34
CA VAL A 69 7.01 5.83 -1.35
C VAL A 69 5.51 5.98 -1.32
N ARG A 70 5.03 7.19 -1.07
CA ARG A 70 3.61 7.51 -0.92
C ARG A 70 3.17 8.51 -1.98
N ASN A 71 1.90 8.44 -2.40
CA ASN A 71 1.31 9.48 -3.24
C ASN A 71 1.00 10.75 -2.43
N ALA A 72 0.46 11.77 -3.09
CA ALA A 72 0.07 13.03 -2.46
C ALA A 72 -0.99 12.85 -1.35
N ASP A 73 -1.81 11.80 -1.44
CA ASP A 73 -2.84 11.44 -0.46
C ASP A 73 -2.29 10.52 0.66
N GLN A 74 -0.96 10.44 0.81
CA GLN A 74 -0.24 9.62 1.80
C GLN A 74 -0.49 8.10 1.72
N GLN A 75 -1.03 7.61 0.60
CA GLN A 75 -1.16 6.17 0.35
C GLN A 75 0.18 5.59 -0.09
N GLU A 76 0.62 4.52 0.56
CA GLU A 76 1.83 3.80 0.17
C GLU A 76 1.66 3.12 -1.19
N LEU A 77 2.50 3.51 -2.15
CA LEU A 77 2.51 2.97 -3.51
C LEU A 77 3.59 1.91 -3.72
N GLY A 78 4.61 1.87 -2.85
CA GLY A 78 5.72 0.97 -3.02
C GLY A 78 6.84 1.21 -2.03
N LEU A 79 7.90 0.41 -2.17
CA LEU A 79 9.06 0.41 -1.30
C LEU A 79 10.33 0.43 -2.12
N VAL A 80 11.35 1.09 -1.58
CA VAL A 80 12.74 0.96 -2.02
C VAL A 80 13.54 0.45 -0.84
N ASP A 81 14.38 -0.57 -1.02
CA ASP A 81 15.24 -1.03 0.07
C ASP A 81 16.58 -0.28 0.15
N GLU A 82 17.39 -0.59 1.15
CA GLU A 82 18.73 -0.03 1.33
C GLU A 82 19.71 -0.27 0.17
N HIS A 83 19.42 -1.24 -0.71
CA HIS A 83 20.21 -1.52 -1.90
C HIS A 83 19.65 -0.83 -3.16
N GLY A 84 18.59 -0.01 -3.00
CA GLY A 84 17.99 0.72 -4.10
C GLY A 84 17.15 -0.13 -5.05
N ARG A 85 16.73 -1.33 -4.63
CA ARG A 85 15.77 -2.15 -5.36
C ARG A 85 14.37 -1.60 -5.10
N ALA A 86 13.59 -1.38 -6.16
CA ALA A 86 12.29 -0.73 -6.09
C ALA A 86 11.15 -1.68 -6.48
N TRP A 87 10.09 -1.69 -5.68
CA TRP A 87 8.86 -2.44 -5.92
C TRP A 87 7.64 -1.54 -5.82
N ARG A 88 6.68 -1.73 -6.73
CA ARG A 88 5.39 -1.03 -6.72
C ARG A 88 4.27 -1.98 -6.33
N PHE A 89 3.43 -1.53 -5.42
CA PHE A 89 2.18 -2.20 -5.07
C PHE A 89 1.14 -1.93 -6.15
N VAL A 90 0.52 -3.01 -6.64
CA VAL A 90 -0.58 -2.95 -7.60
C VAL A 90 -1.84 -3.43 -6.86
N PRO A 91 -2.91 -2.62 -6.80
CA PRO A 91 -4.15 -3.02 -6.14
C PRO A 91 -4.64 -4.37 -6.64
N HIS A 92 -5.00 -5.26 -5.71
CA HIS A 92 -5.49 -6.61 -5.97
C HIS A 92 -4.49 -7.58 -6.63
N ALA A 93 -3.26 -7.14 -6.92
CA ALA A 93 -2.21 -8.06 -7.33
C ALA A 93 -1.73 -8.88 -6.13
N ARG A 94 -1.43 -10.16 -6.38
CA ARG A 94 -0.86 -11.05 -5.35
C ARG A 94 0.55 -10.62 -4.94
N ASP A 95 1.34 -10.20 -5.94
CA ASP A 95 2.75 -9.87 -5.80
C ASP A 95 3.00 -8.42 -6.23
N SER A 96 4.06 -7.82 -5.67
CA SER A 96 4.50 -6.48 -6.06
C SER A 96 5.25 -6.50 -7.39
N GLU A 97 5.14 -5.43 -8.16
CA GLU A 97 5.85 -5.27 -9.42
C GLU A 97 7.29 -4.80 -9.18
N TRP A 98 8.28 -5.53 -9.68
CA TRP A 98 9.68 -5.13 -9.64
C TRP A 98 9.97 -4.04 -10.68
N LEU A 99 10.53 -2.90 -10.24
CA LEU A 99 10.83 -1.74 -11.10
C LEU A 99 12.33 -1.55 -11.39
N GLY A 100 13.20 -2.44 -10.91
CA GLY A 100 14.64 -2.37 -11.09
C GLY A 100 15.41 -1.94 -9.85
N SER A 101 16.73 -1.82 -10.01
CA SER A 101 17.65 -1.22 -9.04
C SER A 101 18.11 0.18 -9.49
N GLY A 102 18.66 0.96 -8.56
CA GLY A 102 19.19 2.30 -8.81
C GLY A 102 19.43 3.05 -7.51
N THR A 103 19.43 4.38 -7.56
CA THR A 103 19.40 5.20 -6.33
C THR A 103 18.01 5.18 -5.69
N ILE A 104 17.92 5.52 -4.39
CA ILE A 104 16.64 5.59 -3.67
C ILE A 104 15.65 6.53 -4.38
N PHE A 105 16.10 7.72 -4.78
CA PHE A 105 15.26 8.70 -5.47
C PHE A 105 14.87 8.28 -6.89
N GLU A 106 15.72 7.52 -7.60
CA GLU A 106 15.32 6.91 -8.87
C GLU A 106 14.24 5.84 -8.68
N GLY A 107 14.36 5.02 -7.64
CA GLY A 107 13.33 4.06 -7.25
C GLY A 107 12.00 4.75 -6.96
N ALA A 108 12.02 5.80 -6.12
CA ALA A 108 10.86 6.60 -5.80
C ALA A 108 10.21 7.22 -7.05
N ARG A 109 11.02 7.76 -7.96
CA ARG A 109 10.56 8.30 -9.25
C ARG A 109 9.84 7.25 -10.10
N ARG A 110 10.38 6.04 -10.18
CA ARG A 110 9.77 4.93 -10.93
C ARG A 110 8.45 4.50 -10.28
N ILE A 111 8.39 4.42 -8.96
CA ILE A 111 7.16 4.08 -8.21
C ILE A 111 6.07 5.12 -8.45
N LEU A 112 6.41 6.42 -8.43
CA LEU A 112 5.49 7.52 -8.77
C LEU A 112 5.11 7.58 -10.26
N GLY A 113 5.69 6.74 -11.12
CA GLY A 113 5.32 6.63 -12.52
C GLY A 113 5.73 7.82 -13.40
N THR A 114 6.70 8.64 -12.98
CA THR A 114 7.15 9.81 -13.77
C THR A 114 8.50 9.55 -14.43
N SER A 115 8.67 10.00 -15.67
CA SER A 115 9.95 9.90 -16.41
C SER A 115 10.90 11.07 -16.13
N ARG A 116 10.39 12.17 -15.58
CA ARG A 116 11.11 13.43 -15.39
C ARG A 116 11.77 13.50 -14.02
N LYS A 117 12.82 14.32 -13.90
CA LYS A 117 13.55 14.53 -12.64
C LYS A 117 12.61 15.15 -11.58
N LEU A 118 12.82 14.77 -10.33
CA LEU A 118 12.11 15.31 -9.16
C LEU A 118 13.03 16.28 -8.42
N ALA A 119 12.46 17.40 -7.96
CA ALA A 119 13.05 18.15 -6.87
C ALA A 119 12.72 17.42 -5.55
N VAL A 120 13.68 17.42 -4.63
CA VAL A 120 13.58 16.69 -3.36
C VAL A 120 13.82 17.68 -2.24
N PHE A 121 12.88 17.75 -1.31
CA PHE A 121 12.96 18.62 -0.14
C PHE A 121 12.77 17.78 1.10
N GLU A 122 13.76 17.77 1.98
CA GLU A 122 13.62 17.12 3.28
C GLU A 122 12.61 17.90 4.13
N VAL A 123 11.72 17.17 4.79
CA VAL A 123 10.63 17.73 5.59
C VAL A 123 10.59 17.07 6.96
N ASP A 124 10.02 17.78 7.93
CA ASP A 124 9.81 17.26 9.28
C ASP A 124 8.75 16.14 9.26
N LEU A 125 9.04 15.04 9.95
CA LEU A 125 8.13 13.90 10.12
C LEU A 125 6.79 14.31 10.75
N GLU A 126 6.79 15.28 11.66
CA GLU A 126 5.55 15.78 12.30
C GLU A 126 4.60 16.44 11.30
N THR A 127 5.13 16.98 10.19
CA THR A 127 4.33 17.61 9.14
C THR A 127 3.54 16.56 8.35
N LEU A 128 4.09 15.36 8.20
CA LEU A 128 3.49 14.25 7.45
C LEU A 128 2.51 13.42 8.27
N ALA A 129 2.53 13.56 9.60
CA ALA A 129 1.64 12.81 10.50
C ALA A 129 0.24 13.44 10.64
N ARG A 130 0.00 14.63 10.05
CA ARG A 130 -1.30 15.29 10.09
C ARG A 130 -2.19 14.76 8.96
N PRO A 131 -3.40 14.27 9.27
CA PRO A 131 -4.35 13.80 8.26
C PRO A 131 -4.92 14.94 7.41
#